data_AF-A0A7X7LQL7-F1
#
_entry.id   AF-A0A7X7LQL7-F1
#
_cell.length_a   1.000
_cell.length_b   1.000
_cell.length_c   1.000
_cell.angle_alpha   90.00
_cell.angle_beta   90.00
_cell.angle_gamma   90.00
#
_symmetry.space_group_name_H-M   'P 1'
#
loop_
_entity.id
_entity.type
_entity.pdbx_description
1 polymer ?
#
loop_
_entity_poly.entity_id
_entity_poly.type
_entity_poly.pdbx_seq_one_letter_code
_entity_poly.pdbx_strand_id
1 'polypeptide(L)' 'MAAQNTIIAIPAIIGFFFVVAALLQWLWNTTMPEVFRLRSITYWQAFRLMLIAGLLFSGPMIIR' A
#
# COMPACT_ATOMS: atom_id res chain seq x y z
N MET A 1 -15.08 7.29 26.06
CA MET A 1 -14.30 8.13 25.13
C MET A 1 -13.30 7.33 24.30
N ALA A 2 -12.53 6.38 24.86
CA ALA A 2 -11.58 5.57 24.09
C ALA A 2 -12.23 4.63 23.03
N ALA A 3 -13.35 3.96 23.35
CA ALA A 3 -13.99 3.01 22.44
C ALA A 3 -14.51 3.65 21.13
N GLN A 4 -15.04 4.87 21.20
CA GLN A 4 -15.55 5.59 20.03
C GLN A 4 -14.42 5.90 19.02
N ASN A 5 -13.25 6.28 19.52
CA ASN A 5 -12.10 6.62 18.69
C ASN A 5 -11.59 5.38 17.94
N THR A 6 -11.61 4.21 18.59
CA THR A 6 -11.22 2.93 17.96
C THR A 6 -12.18 2.51 16.84
N ILE A 7 -13.48 2.70 17.02
CA ILE A 7 -14.50 2.34 16.02
C ILE A 7 -14.34 3.16 14.73
N ILE A 8 -13.87 4.41 14.82
CA ILE A 8 -13.61 5.28 13.66
C ILE A 8 -12.22 5.03 13.07
N ALA A 9 -11.21 4.76 13.92
CA ALA A 9 -9.84 4.58 13.47
C ALA A 9 -9.65 3.34 12.59
N ILE A 10 -10.28 2.21 12.92
CA ILE A 10 -10.15 0.96 12.16
C ILE A 10 -10.58 1.12 10.68
N PRO A 11 -11.80 1.58 10.36
CA PRO A 11 -12.22 1.77 8.97
C PRO A 11 -11.42 2.86 8.26
N ALA A 12 -10.97 3.90 8.98
CA ALA A 12 -10.10 4.93 8.40
C ALA A 12 -8.75 4.37 7.97
N ILE A 13 -8.12 3.52 8.79
CA ILE A 13 -6.86 2.84 8.46
C ILE A 13 -7.07 1.92 7.26
N ILE A 14 -8.13 1.11 7.28
CA ILE A 14 -8.46 0.21 6.16
C ILE A 14 -8.64 1.03 4.88
N GLY A 15 -9.46 2.08 4.92
CA GLY A 15 -9.68 2.97 3.78
C GLY A 15 -8.39 3.61 3.27
N PHE A 16 -7.52 4.04 4.17
CA PHE A 16 -6.19 4.56 3.82
C PHE A 16 -5.35 3.54 3.04
N PHE A 17 -5.34 2.26 3.44
CA PHE A 17 -4.65 1.20 2.70
C PHE A 17 -5.16 1.06 1.26
N PHE A 18 -6.47 1.15 1.03
CA PHE A 18 -7.03 1.10 -0.32
C PHE A 18 -6.62 2.32 -1.16
N VAL A 19 -6.59 3.52 -0.55
CA VAL A 19 -6.13 4.75 -1.22
C VAL A 19 -4.64 4.64 -1.60
N VAL A 20 -3.80 4.13 -0.70
CA VAL A 20 -2.37 3.93 -0.97
C VAL A 20 -2.16 2.91 -2.09
N ALA A 21 -2.95 1.83 -2.15
CA ALA A 21 -2.88 0.86 -3.24
C ALA A 21 -3.26 1.47 -4.60
N ALA A 22 -4.27 2.36 -4.64
CA ALA A 22 -4.64 3.10 -5.84
C ALA A 22 -3.51 4.05 -6.29
N LEU A 23 -2.90 4.76 -5.34
CA LEU A 23 -1.77 5.64 -5.60
C LEU A 23 -0.57 4.84 -6.15
N LEU A 24 -0.27 3.68 -5.56
CA LEU A 24 0.78 2.78 -6.04
C LEU A 24 0.51 2.30 -7.47
N GLN A 25 -0.74 1.93 -7.79
CA GLN A 25 -1.12 1.54 -9.14
C GLN A 25 -0.91 2.67 -10.15
N TRP A 26 -1.32 3.89 -9.80
CA TRP A 26 -1.14 5.06 -10.66
C TRP A 26 0.34 5.39 -10.89
N LEU A 27 1.12 5.41 -9.81
CA LEU A 27 2.57 5.61 -9.87
C LEU A 27 3.24 4.54 -10.72
N TRP A 28 2.92 3.27 -10.47
CA TRP A 28 3.48 2.16 -11.22
C TRP A 28 3.17 2.33 -12.70
N ASN A 29 1.90 2.49 -13.08
CA ASN A 29 1.51 2.53 -14.49
C ASN A 29 2.07 3.75 -15.26
N THR A 30 2.45 4.81 -14.55
CA THR A 30 3.07 6.00 -15.16
C THR A 30 4.58 5.83 -15.28
N THR A 31 5.28 5.39 -14.23
CA THR A 31 6.76 5.44 -14.21
C THR A 31 7.42 4.12 -14.58
N MET A 32 6.92 2.99 -14.08
CA MET A 32 7.59 1.69 -14.21
C MET A 32 7.56 1.15 -15.65
N PRO A 33 6.43 1.18 -16.39
CA PRO A 33 6.40 0.85 -17.80
C PRO A 33 7.26 1.75 -18.67
N GLU A 34 7.31 3.05 -18.39
CA GLU A 34 8.05 4.01 -19.20
C GLU A 34 9.57 3.85 -19.01
N VAL A 35 10.04 3.82 -17.77
CA VAL A 35 11.47 3.79 -17.45
C VAL A 35 12.07 2.40 -17.63
N PHE A 36 11.35 1.35 -17.22
CA PHE A 36 11.87 -0.02 -17.15
C PHE A 36 11.27 -0.97 -18.18
N ARG A 37 10.38 -0.49 -19.07
CA ARG A 37 9.65 -1.30 -20.06
C ARG A 37 8.86 -2.46 -19.41
N LEU A 38 8.37 -2.24 -18.19
CA LEU A 38 7.55 -3.21 -17.47
C LEU A 38 6.07 -3.17 -17.92
N ARG A 39 5.31 -4.21 -17.55
CA ARG A 39 3.87 -4.23 -17.81
C ARG A 39 3.13 -3.32 -16.82
N SER A 40 2.09 -2.66 -17.31
CA SER A 40 1.09 -2.02 -16.45
C SER A 40 0.39 -3.05 -15.56
N ILE A 41 0.07 -2.65 -14.34
CA ILE A 41 -0.61 -3.49 -13.34
C ILE A 41 -2.04 -3.01 -13.11
N THR A 42 -2.91 -3.95 -12.76
CA THR A 42 -4.27 -3.65 -12.30
C THR A 42 -4.28 -3.29 -10.82
N TYR A 43 -5.38 -2.69 -10.35
CA TYR A 43 -5.56 -2.33 -8.95
C TYR A 43 -5.24 -3.49 -7.98
N TRP A 44 -5.79 -4.68 -8.24
CA TRP A 44 -5.56 -5.86 -7.41
C TRP A 44 -4.10 -6.36 -7.44
N GLN A 45 -3.39 -6.16 -8.54
CA GLN A 45 -1.96 -6.48 -8.62
C GLN A 45 -1.13 -5.48 -7.79
N ALA A 46 -1.45 -4.18 -7.87
CA ALA A 46 -0.82 -3.16 -7.03
C ALA A 46 -1.05 -3.41 -5.54
N PHE A 47 -2.28 -3.78 -5.15
CA PHE A 47 -2.60 -4.14 -3.78
C PHE A 47 -1.74 -5.32 -3.27
N ARG A 48 -1.61 -6.38 -4.06
CA ARG A 48 -0.75 -7.54 -3.71
C ARG A 48 0.72 -7.15 -3.61
N LEU A 49 1.22 -6.30 -4.52
CA LEU A 49 2.58 -5.79 -4.47
C LEU A 49 2.84 -4.95 -3.21
N MET A 50 1.88 -4.12 -2.81
CA MET A 50 1.95 -3.36 -1.56
C MET A 50 2.06 -4.28 -0.34
N LEU A 51 1.29 -5.37 -0.28
CA LEU A 51 1.39 -6.37 0.81
C LEU A 51 2.74 -7.08 0.82
N ILE A 52 3.24 -7.47 -0.35
CA ILE A 52 4.57 -8.10 -0.48
C ILE A 52 5.66 -7.13 -0.02
N ALA A 53 5.61 -5.87 -0.45
CA ALA A 53 6.55 -4.84 0.00
C ALA A 53 6.46 -4.64 1.51
N GLY A 54 5.24 -4.60 2.06
CA GLY A 54 5.01 -4.58 3.50
C GLY A 54 5.71 -5.77 4.18
N LEU A 55 5.52 -6.99 3.71
CA LEU A 55 6.14 -8.17 4.31
C LEU A 55 7.68 -8.18 4.20
N LEU A 56 8.24 -7.77 3.05
CA LEU A 56 9.68 -7.79 2.78
C LEU A 56 10.43 -6.67 3.48
N PHE A 57 9.81 -5.49 3.59
CA PHE A 57 10.45 -4.28 4.13
C PHE A 57 9.94 -3.90 5.53
N SER A 58 8.96 -4.63 6.09
CA SER A 58 8.57 -4.56 7.50
C SER A 58 9.57 -5.34 8.36
N GLY A 59 10.78 -4.80 8.51
CA GLY A 59 11.79 -5.31 9.45
C GLY A 59 11.64 -4.66 10.83
N PRO A 60 12.03 -5.37 11.92
CA PRO A 60 12.10 -4.75 13.24
C PRO A 60 13.21 -3.69 13.23
N MET A 61 12.84 -2.42 13.39
CA MET A 61 13.75 -1.36 13.85
C MET A 61 14.10 -1.62 15.34
N ILE A 62 14.65 -2.80 15.65
CA ILE A 62 14.94 -3.27 17.03
C ILE A 62 16.42 -3.64 17.18
N ILE A 63 17.26 -3.43 16.16
CA ILE A 63 18.71 -3.54 16.34
C ILE A 63 19.27 -2.14 16.55
N ARG A 64 19.29 -1.73 17.83
CA ARG A 64 20.33 -0.86 18.36
C ARG A 64 21.28 -1.70 19.18
#